data_AF-A0AAI8BCZ9-F1
#
_entry.id   AF-A0AAI8BCZ9-F1
#
_cell.length_a   1.000
_cell.length_b   1.000
_cell.length_c   1.000
_cell.angle_alpha   90.00
_cell.angle_beta   90.00
_cell.angle_gamma   90.00
#
_symmetry.space_group_name_H-M   'P 1'
#
loop_
_entity.id
_entity.type
_entity.pdbx_description
1 polymer ?
#
loop_
_entity_poly.entity_id
_entity_poly.type
_entity_poly.pdbx_seq_one_letter_code
_entity_poly.pdbx_strand_id
1 'polypeptide(L)'
;MATSKLHADDTPIPVLAPGEKKTKTKTGRLWVYVRDDRRSGSTEPAAVWFAYSPDRKGIHPQSHLAGFEGILQADAYGGFNELYERGKVREAACWDHARRYVYEVRTYP
;
A
#
# COMPACT_ATOMS: atom_id res chain seq x y z
N MET A 1 -1.28 -8.88 18.78
CA MET A 1 -1.78 -9.63 17.61
C MET A 1 -1.09 -9.08 16.39
N ALA A 2 -0.02 -9.71 15.89
CA ALA A 2 0.65 -9.31 14.67
C ALA A 2 0.50 -10.45 13.66
N THR A 3 -0.12 -10.19 12.53
CA THR A 3 -0.16 -11.16 11.44
C THR A 3 1.24 -11.33 10.85
N SER A 4 1.56 -12.51 10.34
CA SER A 4 2.84 -12.77 9.67
C SER A 4 2.92 -12.18 8.26
N LYS A 5 1.80 -11.71 7.68
CA LYS A 5 1.72 -11.16 6.33
C LYS A 5 0.67 -10.06 6.22
N LEU A 6 1.04 -8.94 5.60
CA LEU A 6 0.13 -7.89 5.18
C LEU A 6 0.22 -7.67 3.68
N HIS A 7 -0.91 -7.39 3.06
CA HIS A 7 -0.97 -6.82 1.72
C HIS A 7 -1.07 -5.30 1.88
N ALA A 8 -0.27 -4.55 1.14
CA ALA A 8 -0.31 -3.10 1.14
C ALA A 8 -0.53 -2.55 -0.28
N ASP A 9 -1.37 -1.53 -0.37
CA ASP A 9 -1.59 -0.76 -1.58
C ASP A 9 -1.96 0.68 -1.21
N ASP A 10 -1.92 1.58 -2.19
CA ASP A 10 -2.29 2.97 -1.99
C ASP A 10 -3.07 3.54 -3.19
N THR A 11 -4.33 3.88 -2.95
CA THR A 11 -5.24 4.38 -3.98
C THR A 11 -5.24 5.92 -4.02
N PRO A 12 -4.99 6.57 -5.17
CA PRO A 12 -5.19 8.01 -5.30
C PRO A 12 -6.66 8.37 -5.16
N ILE A 13 -6.98 9.35 -4.31
CA ILE A 13 -8.34 9.84 -4.11
C ILE A 13 -8.45 11.36 -4.30
N PRO A 14 -9.54 11.88 -4.90
CA PRO A 14 -9.79 13.31 -4.92
C PRO A 14 -10.26 13.79 -3.55
N VAL A 15 -9.57 14.79 -2.99
CA VAL A 15 -9.87 15.38 -1.68
C VAL A 15 -10.15 16.86 -1.86
N LEU A 16 -11.20 17.36 -1.21
CA LEU A 16 -11.52 18.79 -1.23
C LEU A 16 -10.36 19.59 -0.61
N ALA A 17 -9.97 20.70 -1.24
CA ALA A 17 -8.99 21.65 -0.70
C ALA A 17 -9.59 23.07 -0.58
N PRO A 18 -10.57 23.29 0.34
CA PRO A 18 -11.16 24.60 0.55
C PRO A 18 -10.10 25.60 1.07
N GLY A 19 -10.04 26.79 0.48
CA GLY A 19 -9.06 27.84 0.85
C GLY A 19 -7.96 28.07 -0.18
N GLU A 20 -7.75 27.14 -1.11
CA GLU A 20 -6.74 27.28 -2.16
C GLU A 20 -7.31 27.91 -3.44
N LYS A 21 -7.65 29.21 -3.38
CA LYS A 21 -8.03 30.13 -4.47
C LYS A 21 -9.01 29.69 -5.58
N LYS A 22 -9.43 28.42 -5.68
CA LYS A 22 -10.51 27.89 -6.54
C LYS A 22 -11.04 26.59 -5.90
N THR A 23 -12.33 26.33 -6.09
CA THR A 23 -13.03 25.06 -5.80
C THR A 23 -12.37 23.87 -6.52
N LYS A 24 -11.22 23.41 -6.03
CA LYS A 24 -10.44 22.32 -6.63
C LYS A 24 -10.22 21.20 -5.63
N THR A 25 -10.24 19.98 -6.15
CA THR A 25 -9.77 18.80 -5.45
C THR A 25 -8.26 18.68 -5.60
N LYS A 26 -7.61 18.08 -4.60
CA LYS A 26 -6.22 17.61 -4.64
C LYS A 26 -6.20 16.09 -4.65
N THR A 27 -5.12 15.50 -5.16
CA THR A 27 -4.90 14.06 -5.05
C THR A 27 -4.30 13.75 -3.68
N GLY A 28 -5.09 13.12 -2.81
CA GLY A 28 -4.60 12.44 -1.62
C GLY A 28 -4.38 10.95 -1.88
N ARG A 29 -3.95 10.21 -0.86
CA ARG A 29 -3.76 8.75 -0.92
C ARG A 29 -4.56 8.09 0.19
N LEU A 30 -5.25 7.01 -0.16
CA LEU A 30 -5.85 6.07 0.77
C LEU A 30 -5.00 4.81 0.78
N TRP A 31 -4.23 4.63 1.83
CA TRP A 31 -3.44 3.42 2.10
C TRP A 31 -4.38 2.33 2.60
N VAL A 32 -4.17 1.11 2.10
CA VAL A 32 -4.94 -0.07 2.50
C VAL A 32 -3.96 -1.14 2.96
N TYR A 33 -4.15 -1.62 4.19
CA TYR A 33 -3.40 -2.74 4.75
C TYR A 33 -4.37 -3.88 5.03
N VAL A 34 -4.23 -4.98 4.29
CA VAL A 34 -5.13 -6.13 4.37
C VAL A 34 -4.43 -7.32 4.98
N ARG A 35 -5.05 -7.89 6.01
CA ARG A 35 -4.79 -9.24 6.49
C ARG A 35 -5.90 -10.13 5.96
N ASP A 36 -5.71 -10.71 4.79
CA ASP A 36 -6.60 -11.72 4.23
C ASP A 36 -5.80 -12.65 3.31
N ASP A 37 -5.36 -13.77 3.86
CA ASP A 37 -4.61 -14.79 3.11
C ASP A 37 -5.41 -16.09 3.00
N ARG A 38 -6.76 -16.01 3.05
CA ARG A 38 -7.65 -17.17 2.96
C ARG A 38 -7.47 -17.97 1.67
N ARG A 39 -7.14 -17.28 0.57
CA ARG A 39 -6.79 -17.91 -0.72
C ARG A 39 -5.49 -18.72 -0.67
N SER A 40 -4.70 -18.57 0.38
CA SER A 40 -3.47 -19.30 0.65
C SER A 40 -3.61 -20.25 1.86
N GLY A 41 -4.85 -20.55 2.29
CA GLY A 41 -5.13 -21.49 3.38
C GLY A 41 -5.12 -20.91 4.79
N SER A 42 -5.03 -19.58 4.95
CA SER A 42 -5.12 -18.96 6.27
C SER A 42 -6.52 -19.08 6.89
N THR A 43 -6.59 -19.45 8.16
CA THR A 43 -7.81 -19.46 8.99
C THR A 43 -7.96 -18.20 9.84
N GLU A 44 -6.99 -17.28 9.78
CA GLU A 44 -7.03 -16.03 10.55
C GLU A 44 -8.22 -15.17 10.08
N PRO A 45 -8.93 -14.48 11.01
CA PRO A 45 -10.01 -13.57 10.63
C PRO A 45 -9.49 -12.48 9.69
N ALA A 46 -10.21 -12.26 8.58
CA ALA A 46 -9.87 -11.17 7.67
C ALA A 46 -9.98 -9.81 8.39
N ALA A 47 -9.04 -8.92 8.12
CA ALA A 47 -9.07 -7.54 8.62
C ALA A 47 -8.50 -6.59 7.57
N VAL A 48 -9.01 -5.36 7.58
CA VAL A 48 -8.50 -4.27 6.75
C VAL A 48 -8.34 -3.02 7.60
N TRP A 49 -7.24 -2.32 7.40
CA TRP A 49 -7.00 -1.00 7.96
C TRP A 49 -6.75 0.01 6.85
N PHE A 50 -7.42 1.16 6.96
CA PHE A 50 -7.29 2.27 6.03
C PHE A 50 -6.62 3.44 6.72
N ALA A 51 -5.70 4.09 6.01
CA ALA A 51 -5.07 5.33 6.47
C ALA A 51 -5.05 6.36 5.34
N TYR A 52 -5.34 7.62 5.67
CA TYR A 52 -5.30 8.72 4.71
C TYR A 52 -3.98 9.49 4.84
N SER A 53 -3.42 9.92 3.71
CA SER A 53 -2.39 10.95 3.66
C SER A 53 -2.62 11.96 2.52
N PRO A 54 -2.16 13.22 2.68
CA PRO A 54 -2.31 14.25 1.65
C PRO A 54 -1.34 14.10 0.48
N ASP A 55 -0.31 13.25 0.60
CA ASP A 55 0.67 12.96 -0.44
C ASP A 55 1.10 11.48 -0.40
N ARG A 56 1.92 11.04 -1.36
CA ARG A 56 2.37 9.64 -1.47
C ARG A 56 3.67 9.33 -0.73
N LYS A 57 4.24 10.24 0.07
CA LYS A 57 5.62 10.06 0.59
C LYS A 57 5.78 8.76 1.40
N GLY A 58 6.96 8.14 1.29
CA GLY A 58 7.29 6.90 2.01
C GLY A 58 7.19 6.99 3.54
N ILE A 59 7.28 8.20 4.10
CA ILE A 59 7.10 8.42 5.55
C ILE A 59 5.76 7.90 6.08
N HIS A 60 4.71 7.88 5.24
CA HIS A 60 3.38 7.38 5.63
C HIS A 60 3.40 5.88 5.90
N PRO A 61 3.72 5.00 4.92
CA PRO A 61 3.81 3.56 5.20
C PRO A 61 4.89 3.22 6.24
N GLN A 62 5.98 3.98 6.32
CA GLN A 62 7.00 3.81 7.36
C GLN A 62 6.44 4.05 8.77
N SER A 63 5.63 5.10 8.94
CA SER A 63 5.00 5.43 10.22
C SER A 63 3.85 4.47 10.55
N HIS A 64 3.03 4.12 9.56
CA HIS A 64 1.92 3.18 9.71
C HIS A 64 2.40 1.79 10.14
N LEU A 65 3.54 1.34 9.63
CA LEU A 65 4.10 0.00 9.84
C LEU A 65 5.30 -0.01 10.78
N ALA A 66 5.53 1.05 11.57
CA ALA A 66 6.70 1.18 12.44
C ALA A 66 6.90 0.01 13.43
N GLY A 67 5.81 -0.65 13.84
CA GLY A 67 5.82 -1.82 14.71
C GLY A 67 5.52 -3.15 14.02
N PHE A 68 5.41 -3.17 12.69
CA PHE A 68 5.11 -4.39 11.93
C PHE A 68 6.39 -5.21 11.71
N GLU A 69 6.28 -6.52 11.89
CA GLU A 69 7.31 -7.49 11.55
C GLU A 69 6.65 -8.64 10.78
N GLY A 70 7.27 -9.08 9.68
CA GLY A 70 6.69 -10.12 8.82
C GLY A 70 6.84 -9.84 7.33
N ILE A 71 5.94 -10.40 6.53
CA ILE A 71 5.93 -10.26 5.07
C ILE A 71 5.04 -9.09 4.68
N LEU A 72 5.57 -8.17 3.87
CA LEU A 72 4.78 -7.11 3.23
C LEU A 72 4.66 -7.41 1.74
N GLN A 73 3.45 -7.78 1.31
CA GLN A 73 3.13 -7.97 -0.09
C GLN A 73 2.61 -6.67 -0.70
N ALA A 74 3.38 -6.03 -1.58
CA ALA A 74 3.06 -4.72 -2.15
C ALA A 74 3.43 -4.62 -3.64
N ASP A 75 3.08 -3.50 -4.29
CA ASP A 75 3.68 -3.14 -5.59
C ASP A 75 5.18 -2.76 -5.41
N ALA A 76 5.87 -2.49 -6.52
CA ALA A 76 7.28 -2.06 -6.50
C ALA A 76 7.43 -0.56 -6.18
N TYR A 77 6.53 0.02 -5.38
CA TYR A 77 6.62 1.42 -5.02
C TYR A 77 7.81 1.68 -4.08
N GLY A 78 8.76 2.50 -4.54
CA GLY A 78 9.98 2.81 -3.78
C GLY A 78 9.77 3.43 -2.40
N GLY A 79 8.57 3.95 -2.09
CA GLY A 79 8.26 4.45 -0.74
C GLY A 79 8.23 3.37 0.35
N PHE A 80 8.18 2.08 -0.03
CA PHE A 80 8.28 0.96 0.91
C PHE A 80 9.72 0.56 1.24
N ASN A 81 10.73 0.97 0.45
CA ASN A 81 12.10 0.45 0.54
C ASN A 81 12.70 0.49 1.96
N GLU A 82 12.53 1.61 2.66
CA GLU A 82 12.99 1.84 4.03
C GLU A 82 12.44 0.81 5.06
N LEU A 83 11.28 0.21 4.79
CA LEU A 83 10.73 -0.85 5.64
C LEU A 83 11.57 -2.13 5.57
N TYR A 84 12.13 -2.41 4.38
CA TYR A 84 12.87 -3.64 4.10
C TYR A 84 14.31 -3.57 4.64
N GLU A 85 14.92 -2.37 4.65
CA GLU A 85 16.30 -2.17 5.10
C GLU A 85 16.52 -2.53 6.57
N ARG A 86 15.48 -2.44 7.40
CA ARG A 86 15.55 -2.73 8.85
C ARG A 86 15.53 -4.23 9.18
N GLY A 87 15.37 -5.11 8.18
CA GLY A 87 15.40 -6.57 8.33
C GLY A 87 14.18 -7.20 9.04
N LYS A 88 13.28 -6.39 9.58
CA LYS A 88 12.04 -6.84 10.24
C LYS A 88 10.91 -7.14 9.27
N VAL A 89 10.93 -6.51 8.10
CA VAL A 89 9.94 -6.68 7.05
C VAL A 89 10.61 -7.34 5.85
N ARG A 90 10.05 -8.47 5.41
CA ARG A 90 10.46 -9.14 4.19
C ARG A 90 9.52 -8.75 3.05
N GLU A 91 10.10 -8.29 1.96
CA GLU A 91 9.36 -7.94 0.75
C GLU A 91 8.77 -9.19 0.08
N ALA A 92 7.54 -9.07 -0.42
CA ALA A 92 6.94 -9.97 -1.40
C ALA A 92 6.31 -9.16 -2.53
N ALA A 93 6.82 -9.29 -3.76
CA ALA A 93 6.25 -8.58 -4.89
C ALA A 93 4.81 -9.06 -5.21
N CYS A 94 3.89 -8.12 -5.46
CA CYS A 94 2.51 -8.45 -5.78
C CYS A 94 2.34 -8.80 -7.27
N TRP A 95 1.93 -10.03 -7.56
CA TRP A 95 1.69 -10.52 -8.92
C TRP A 95 0.56 -9.80 -9.67
N ASP A 96 -0.47 -9.32 -8.96
CA ASP A 96 -1.58 -8.60 -9.61
C ASP A 96 -1.11 -7.23 -10.15
N HIS A 97 -0.31 -6.50 -9.34
CA HIS A 97 0.34 -5.26 -9.79
C HIS A 97 1.33 -5.51 -10.94
N ALA A 98 2.13 -6.57 -10.87
CA ALA A 98 3.03 -6.94 -11.96
C ALA A 98 2.26 -7.24 -13.26
N ARG A 99 1.18 -8.01 -13.18
CA ARG A 99 0.33 -8.35 -14.33
C ARG A 99 -0.27 -7.12 -15.00
N ARG A 100 -0.71 -6.13 -14.22
CA ARG A 100 -1.23 -4.86 -14.76
C ARG A 100 -0.18 -4.16 -15.62
N TYR A 101 1.06 -4.05 -15.12
CA TYR A 101 2.14 -3.41 -15.86
C TYR A 101 2.48 -4.14 -17.17
N VAL A 102 2.53 -5.47 -17.14
CA VAL A 102 2.73 -6.29 -18.36
C VAL A 102 1.63 -6.02 -19.41
N TYR A 103 0.39 -5.88 -18.97
CA TYR A 103 -0.72 -5.56 -19.88
C TYR A 103 -0.59 -4.15 -20.47
N GLU A 104 -0.27 -3.15 -19.63
CA GLU A 104 -0.09 -1.76 -20.07
C GLU A 104 1.01 -1.63 -21.14
N VAL A 105 2.16 -2.31 -20.94
CA VAL A 105 3.26 -2.33 -21.93
C VAL A 105 2.84 -3.01 -23.23
N ARG A 106 2.08 -4.12 -23.17
CA ARG A 106 1.57 -4.81 -24.37
C ARG A 106 0.62 -3.91 -25.18
N THR A 107 -0.14 -3.04 -24.52
CA THR A 107 -1.12 -2.15 -25.16
C THR A 107 -0.55 -0.81 -25.61
N TYR A 108 0.76 -0.58 -25.42
CA TYR A 108 1.44 0.59 -25.95
C TYR A 108 1.57 0.47 -27.48
N PRO A 109 1.19 1.49 -28.27
CA PRO A 109 1.35 1.48 -29.72
C PRO A 109 2.81 1.49 -30.16
#